data_AF-A0A9E5W016-F1
#
_entry.id   AF-A0A9E5W016-F1
#
_cell.length_a   1.000
_cell.length_b   1.000
_cell.length_c   1.000
_cell.angle_alpha   90.00
_cell.angle_beta   90.00
_cell.angle_gamma   90.00
#
_symmetry.space_group_name_H-M   'P 1'
#
loop_
_entity.id
_entity.type
_entity.pdbx_description
1 polymer ?
#
loop_
_entity_poly.entity_id
_entity_poly.type
_entity_poly.pdbx_seq_one_letter_code
_entity_poly.pdbx_strand_id
1 'polypeptide(L)'
;MNEAGHIMHGGTIVDAYHLQTKFRHERRTRSDPEMHRTKKGKEWRFGIKLHIGVDAGTGAVVTAEATPANVHDITVASKLLRKDDTVVYGDSGYIGIENRPEIKEDEHFSKIEYRINRRPGKLRRMQDNGGQNWERYIENRKSPSVVRPFRFLKVQCGFRKTVMY
;
A
#
# COMPACT_ATOMS: atom_id res chain seq x y z
N MET A 1 22.53 15.61 -0.20
CA MET A 1 22.67 15.68 -1.67
C MET A 1 24.02 15.11 -2.00
N ASN A 2 24.09 14.13 -2.91
CA ASN A 2 25.36 13.77 -3.54
C ASN A 2 25.66 14.78 -4.66
N GLU A 3 26.90 14.76 -5.16
CA GLU A 3 27.46 15.78 -6.07
C GLU A 3 26.72 15.95 -7.40
N ALA A 4 25.79 15.06 -7.74
CA ALA A 4 24.91 15.14 -8.91
C ALA A 4 23.54 15.82 -8.64
N GLY A 5 23.28 16.33 -7.43
CA GLY A 5 22.00 16.97 -7.09
C GLY A 5 20.85 15.98 -6.84
N HIS A 6 21.12 14.67 -6.72
CA HIS A 6 20.11 13.70 -6.36
C HIS A 6 19.79 13.74 -4.85
N ILE A 7 18.50 13.70 -4.55
CA ILE A 7 17.99 13.63 -3.18
C ILE A 7 18.28 12.22 -2.64
N MET A 8 18.79 12.13 -1.41
CA MET A 8 19.21 10.85 -0.84
C MET A 8 18.05 9.84 -0.75
N HIS A 9 18.32 8.65 -1.30
CA HIS A 9 17.46 7.47 -1.40
C HIS A 9 17.25 6.81 -0.03
N GLY A 10 16.00 6.73 0.42
CA GLY A 10 15.62 6.18 1.74
C GLY A 10 14.81 4.88 1.68
N GLY A 11 14.66 4.30 0.49
CA GLY A 11 13.75 3.18 0.24
C GLY A 11 12.33 3.61 -0.13
N THR A 12 11.47 2.64 -0.41
CA THR A 12 10.07 2.88 -0.86
C THR A 12 9.07 2.52 0.22
N ILE A 13 8.07 3.37 0.42
CA ILE A 13 6.87 3.11 1.22
C ILE A 13 5.75 2.69 0.27
N VAL A 14 5.26 1.47 0.41
CA VAL A 14 4.11 0.95 -0.33
C VAL A 14 2.84 1.05 0.50
N ASP A 15 1.77 1.57 -0.11
CA ASP A 15 0.44 1.63 0.50
C ASP A 15 -0.65 1.58 -0.57
N ALA A 16 -1.86 1.20 -0.17
CA ALA A 16 -2.99 1.03 -1.07
C ALA A 16 -4.23 1.78 -0.55
N TYR A 17 -4.86 2.54 -1.44
CA TYR A 17 -6.12 3.21 -1.17
C TYR A 17 -7.29 2.57 -1.93
N HIS A 18 -8.31 2.15 -1.19
CA HIS A 18 -9.54 1.59 -1.76
C HIS A 18 -10.51 2.70 -2.21
N LEU A 19 -10.70 2.79 -3.51
CA LEU A 19 -11.74 3.57 -4.19
C LEU A 19 -12.97 2.68 -4.38
N GLN A 20 -13.83 2.59 -3.38
CA GLN A 20 -14.98 1.67 -3.38
C GLN A 20 -16.32 2.38 -3.23
N THR A 21 -17.32 1.89 -3.95
CA THR A 21 -18.75 2.20 -3.71
C THR A 21 -19.44 1.03 -3.02
N LYS A 22 -20.40 1.33 -2.14
CA LYS A 22 -21.26 0.31 -1.50
C LYS A 22 -22.46 0.02 -2.40
N PHE A 23 -22.88 -1.24 -2.50
CA PHE A 23 -24.20 -1.58 -3.04
C PHE A 23 -24.89 -2.66 -2.19
N ARG A 24 -26.23 -2.62 -2.19
CA ARG A 24 -27.08 -3.43 -1.32
C ARG A 24 -27.60 -4.73 -1.96
N HIS A 25 -27.37 -4.95 -3.26
CA HIS A 25 -28.04 -6.00 -4.03
C HIS A 25 -27.13 -6.69 -5.03
N GLU A 26 -26.82 -7.97 -4.81
CA GLU A 26 -26.02 -8.90 -5.62
C GLU A 26 -26.23 -8.82 -7.16
N ARG A 27 -27.37 -8.31 -7.62
CA ARG A 27 -27.87 -8.37 -9.00
C ARG A 27 -27.62 -7.13 -9.90
N ARG A 28 -26.67 -6.24 -9.61
CA ARG A 28 -26.27 -5.22 -10.60
C ARG A 28 -24.99 -5.65 -11.32
N THR A 29 -25.17 -6.30 -12.47
CA THR A 29 -24.12 -6.46 -13.49
C THR A 29 -23.85 -5.12 -14.15
N ARG A 30 -23.00 -4.29 -13.54
CA ARG A 30 -22.31 -3.25 -14.30
C ARG A 30 -20.97 -3.84 -14.72
N SER A 31 -20.90 -4.20 -16.00
CA SER A 31 -19.74 -4.82 -16.62
C SER A 31 -18.71 -3.75 -16.95
N ASP A 32 -18.02 -3.26 -15.92
CA ASP A 32 -16.75 -2.57 -16.12
C ASP A 32 -15.65 -3.65 -16.00
N PRO A 33 -14.91 -3.97 -17.08
CA PRO A 33 -13.90 -5.03 -17.07
C PRO A 33 -12.77 -4.77 -16.09
N GLU A 34 -12.55 -3.52 -15.65
CA GLU A 34 -11.55 -3.16 -14.63
C GLU A 34 -12.10 -3.19 -13.19
N MET A 35 -13.39 -3.46 -12.99
CA MET A 35 -14.00 -3.51 -11.64
C MET A 35 -14.48 -4.92 -11.29
N HIS A 36 -13.90 -5.48 -10.23
CA HIS A 36 -14.29 -6.79 -9.71
C HIS A 36 -14.86 -6.71 -8.28
N ARG A 37 -15.85 -7.58 -8.02
CA ARG A 37 -16.61 -7.65 -6.77
C ARG A 37 -15.76 -8.17 -5.61
N THR A 38 -15.91 -7.57 -4.43
CA THR A 38 -15.39 -8.11 -3.16
C THR A 38 -16.47 -8.12 -2.09
N LYS A 39 -16.47 -9.14 -1.24
CA LYS A 39 -17.40 -9.27 -0.12
C LYS A 39 -16.67 -8.96 1.18
N LYS A 40 -17.12 -7.93 1.91
CA LYS A 40 -16.63 -7.63 3.26
C LYS A 40 -17.79 -7.80 4.24
N GLY A 41 -17.81 -8.92 4.96
CA GLY A 41 -18.94 -9.29 5.83
C GLY A 41 -20.20 -9.63 5.01
N LYS A 42 -21.31 -8.92 5.28
CA LYS A 42 -22.58 -9.04 4.52
C LYS A 42 -22.72 -8.02 3.36
N GLU A 43 -21.78 -7.09 3.23
CA GLU A 43 -21.81 -6.07 2.18
C GLU A 43 -20.97 -6.48 0.98
N TRP A 44 -21.54 -6.33 -0.21
CA TRP A 44 -20.79 -6.39 -1.46
C TRP A 44 -20.25 -5.01 -1.82
N ARG A 45 -19.02 -4.99 -2.33
CA ARG A 45 -18.31 -3.77 -2.75
C ARG A 45 -17.79 -3.96 -4.15
N PHE A 46 -17.95 -2.92 -4.96
CA PHE A 46 -17.31 -2.77 -6.26
C PHE A 46 -16.38 -1.55 -6.18
N GLY A 47 -15.21 -1.67 -6.78
CA GLY A 47 -14.26 -0.57 -6.80
C GLY A 47 -12.88 -0.96 -7.30
N ILE A 48 -12.00 0.03 -7.24
CA ILE A 48 -10.60 -0.02 -7.63
C ILE A 48 -9.76 0.19 -6.36
N LYS A 49 -8.52 -0.30 -6.37
CA LYS A 49 -7.47 0.08 -5.44
C LYS A 49 -6.41 0.84 -6.21
N LEU A 50 -5.97 1.96 -5.64
CA LEU A 50 -4.77 2.64 -6.10
C LEU A 50 -3.63 2.30 -5.15
N HIS A 51 -2.65 1.58 -5.66
CA HIS A 51 -1.40 1.26 -4.97
C HIS A 51 -0.37 2.31 -5.35
N ILE A 52 0.42 2.78 -4.39
CA ILE A 52 1.49 3.75 -4.63
C ILE A 52 2.77 3.30 -3.96
N GLY A 53 3.90 3.54 -4.62
CA GLY A 53 5.22 3.55 -4.02
C GLY A 53 5.67 5.00 -3.82
N VAL A 54 5.93 5.36 -2.57
CA VAL A 54 6.34 6.69 -2.15
C VAL A 54 7.78 6.64 -1.68
N ASP A 55 8.63 7.53 -2.21
CA ASP A 55 10.00 7.64 -1.75
C ASP A 55 10.03 8.07 -0.28
N ALA A 56 10.69 7.28 0.58
CA ALA A 56 10.68 7.49 2.02
C ALA A 56 11.43 8.77 2.46
N GLY A 57 12.38 9.25 1.65
CA GLY A 57 13.18 10.44 1.96
C GLY A 57 12.46 11.75 1.64
N THR A 58 11.74 11.78 0.52
CA THR A 58 11.07 12.98 -0.02
C THR A 58 9.57 13.01 0.23
N GLY A 59 8.92 11.84 0.36
CA GLY A 59 7.47 11.72 0.35
C GLY A 59 6.85 11.89 -1.03
N ALA A 60 7.64 11.86 -2.10
CA ALA A 60 7.14 11.92 -3.47
C ALA A 60 6.58 10.56 -3.92
N VAL A 61 5.43 10.56 -4.61
CA VAL A 61 4.91 9.37 -5.27
C VAL A 61 5.80 9.09 -6.49
N VAL A 62 6.43 7.93 -6.53
CA VAL A 62 7.33 7.54 -7.63
C VAL A 62 6.68 6.50 -8.54
N THR A 63 5.89 5.60 -7.97
CA THR A 63 5.17 4.56 -8.70
C THR A 63 3.71 4.53 -8.27
N ALA A 64 2.82 4.17 -9.18
CA ALA A 64 1.42 3.96 -8.89
C ALA A 64 0.85 2.87 -9.80
N GLU A 65 0.00 2.01 -9.25
CA GLU A 65 -0.73 0.97 -9.99
C GLU A 65 -2.19 0.98 -9.55
N ALA A 66 -3.11 1.03 -10.51
CA ALA A 66 -4.54 0.86 -10.24
C ALA A 66 -4.94 -0.60 -10.52
N THR A 67 -5.62 -1.25 -9.57
CA THR A 67 -6.11 -2.61 -9.75
C THR A 67 -7.54 -2.78 -9.26
N PRO A 68 -8.27 -3.80 -9.73
CA PRO A 68 -9.58 -4.12 -9.19
C PRO A 68 -9.52 -4.40 -7.68
N ALA A 69 -10.58 -4.09 -6.93
CA ALA A 69 -10.57 -4.18 -5.48
C ALA A 69 -10.39 -5.58 -4.88
N ASN A 70 -10.48 -6.65 -5.67
CA ASN A 70 -10.23 -8.03 -5.24
C ASN A 70 -8.75 -8.43 -5.31
N VAL A 71 -7.90 -7.67 -6.01
CA VAL A 71 -6.48 -7.96 -6.12
C VAL A 71 -5.81 -7.76 -4.76
N HIS A 72 -4.97 -8.72 -4.36
CA HIS A 72 -4.24 -8.65 -3.10
C HIS A 72 -3.08 -7.66 -3.20
N ASP A 73 -2.87 -6.86 -2.16
CA ASP A 73 -1.89 -5.75 -2.22
C ASP A 73 -0.46 -6.28 -2.44
N ILE A 74 -0.14 -7.42 -1.83
CA ILE A 74 1.14 -8.14 -2.02
C ILE A 74 1.44 -8.51 -3.48
N THR A 75 0.43 -8.79 -4.33
CA THR A 75 0.68 -9.20 -5.73
C THR A 75 1.05 -8.02 -6.62
N VAL A 76 0.80 -6.80 -6.17
CA VAL A 76 1.12 -5.57 -6.89
C VAL A 76 2.47 -5.00 -6.44
N ALA A 77 2.97 -5.47 -5.29
CA ALA A 77 4.07 -4.83 -4.59
C ALA A 77 5.36 -4.71 -5.42
N SER A 78 5.71 -5.74 -6.21
CA SER A 78 6.91 -5.72 -7.08
C SER A 78 6.88 -4.58 -8.10
N LYS A 79 5.70 -4.19 -8.58
CA LYS A 79 5.53 -3.07 -9.52
C LYS A 79 5.75 -1.71 -8.88
N LEU A 80 5.69 -1.63 -7.56
CA LEU A 80 5.85 -0.38 -6.81
C LEU A 80 7.30 -0.12 -6.40
N LEU A 81 8.15 -1.15 -6.44
CA LEU A 81 9.54 -1.06 -5.99
C LEU A 81 10.43 -0.47 -7.08
N ARG A 82 11.50 0.19 -6.64
CA ARG A 82 12.55 0.72 -7.52
C ARG A 82 13.78 -0.18 -7.48
N LYS A 83 14.54 -0.17 -8.58
CA LYS A 83 15.78 -0.96 -8.73
C LYS A 83 16.93 -0.47 -7.85
N ASP A 84 16.80 0.71 -7.24
CA ASP A 84 17.76 1.33 -6.34
C ASP A 84 17.30 1.28 -4.86
N ASP A 85 16.14 0.67 -4.59
CA ASP A 85 15.65 0.55 -3.22
C ASP A 85 16.52 -0.40 -2.40
N THR A 86 16.86 0.01 -1.18
CA THR A 86 17.58 -0.80 -0.19
C THR A 86 16.67 -1.27 0.94
N VAL A 87 15.60 -0.51 1.21
CA VAL A 87 14.61 -0.79 2.25
C VAL A 87 13.23 -0.56 1.67
N VAL A 88 12.29 -1.43 2.00
CA VAL A 88 10.88 -1.28 1.64
C VAL A 88 10.03 -1.31 2.89
N TYR A 89 9.03 -0.44 2.92
CA TYR A 89 8.16 -0.23 4.04
C TYR A 89 6.73 -0.41 3.60
N GLY A 90 5.93 -1.16 4.35
CA GLY A 90 4.54 -1.38 3.96
C GLY A 90 3.63 -1.65 5.15
N ASP A 91 2.33 -1.58 4.88
CA ASP A 91 1.31 -1.96 5.84
C ASP A 91 1.14 -3.50 5.91
N SER A 92 0.25 -3.97 6.79
CA SER A 92 0.05 -5.41 6.98
C SER A 92 -0.54 -6.17 5.77
N GLY A 93 -0.99 -5.46 4.73
CA GLY A 93 -1.42 -6.02 3.45
C GLY A 93 -0.27 -6.58 2.61
N TYR A 94 0.96 -6.16 2.89
CA TYR A 94 2.18 -6.56 2.19
C TYR A 94 3.00 -7.64 2.94
N ILE A 95 2.44 -8.24 4.00
CA ILE A 95 3.17 -9.26 4.78
C ILE A 95 3.51 -10.46 3.90
N GLY A 96 4.80 -10.82 3.84
CA GLY A 96 5.30 -11.95 3.08
C GLY A 96 5.74 -11.59 1.65
N ILE A 97 5.87 -10.30 1.34
CA ILE A 97 6.38 -9.80 0.05
C ILE A 97 7.73 -10.44 -0.32
N GLU A 98 8.60 -10.64 0.66
CA GLU A 98 9.92 -11.27 0.50
C GLU A 98 9.85 -12.74 0.05
N ASN A 99 8.67 -13.37 0.18
CA ASN A 99 8.45 -14.76 -0.21
C ASN A 99 7.88 -14.93 -1.61
N ARG A 100 7.53 -13.83 -2.29
CA ARG A 100 6.97 -13.84 -3.63
C ARG A 100 8.01 -14.28 -4.66
N PRO A 101 7.63 -15.10 -5.67
CA PRO A 101 8.57 -15.52 -6.72
C PRO A 101 9.12 -14.30 -7.47
N GLU A 102 8.29 -13.29 -7.73
CA GLU A 102 8.71 -12.07 -8.44
C GLU A 102 9.78 -11.26 -7.69
N ILE A 103 9.92 -11.47 -6.37
CA ILE A 103 10.90 -10.81 -5.51
C ILE A 103 12.12 -11.71 -5.28
N LYS A 104 11.90 -13.03 -5.16
CA LYS A 104 12.97 -14.01 -4.93
C LYS A 104 13.82 -14.29 -6.16
N GLU A 105 13.21 -14.30 -7.34
CA GLU A 105 13.90 -14.56 -8.61
C GLU A 105 14.74 -13.35 -9.06
N ASP A 106 14.42 -12.16 -8.55
CA ASP A 106 15.17 -10.95 -8.83
C ASP A 106 16.34 -10.77 -7.85
N GLU A 107 17.56 -10.62 -8.38
CA GLU A 107 18.78 -10.54 -7.60
C GLU A 107 18.83 -9.27 -6.71
N HIS A 108 18.20 -8.18 -7.15
CA HIS A 108 18.16 -6.94 -6.39
C HIS A 108 17.04 -6.98 -5.36
N PHE A 109 15.82 -7.32 -5.78
CA PHE A 109 14.66 -7.30 -4.87
C PHE A 109 14.75 -8.32 -3.74
N SER A 110 15.47 -9.42 -3.93
CA SER A 110 15.73 -10.40 -2.87
C SER A 110 16.67 -9.89 -1.76
N LYS A 111 17.52 -8.89 -2.06
CA LYS A 111 18.46 -8.29 -1.10
C LYS A 111 17.88 -7.11 -0.33
N ILE A 112 16.69 -6.64 -0.68
CA ILE A 112 16.01 -5.52 -0.04
C ILE A 112 15.56 -5.90 1.39
N GLU A 113 15.71 -4.96 2.32
CA GLU A 113 15.15 -5.12 3.67
C GLU A 113 13.65 -4.76 3.68
N TYR A 114 12.78 -5.74 3.89
CA TYR A 114 11.33 -5.52 3.98
C TYR A 114 10.86 -5.30 5.42
N ARG A 115 10.42 -4.08 5.73
CA ARG A 115 9.91 -3.64 7.03
C ARG A 115 8.40 -3.41 6.98
N ILE A 116 7.67 -4.51 7.09
CA ILE A 116 6.21 -4.54 6.97
C ILE A 116 5.53 -4.49 8.34
N ASN A 117 4.54 -3.60 8.50
CA ASN A 117 3.79 -3.47 9.75
C ASN A 117 3.02 -4.76 10.06
N ARG A 118 3.07 -5.18 11.33
CA ARG A 118 2.36 -6.37 11.79
C ARG A 118 0.89 -6.07 12.01
N ARG A 119 0.04 -7.10 11.88
CA ARG A 119 -1.39 -6.98 12.21
C ARG A 119 -1.59 -6.70 13.70
N PRO A 120 -2.55 -5.84 14.09
CA PRO A 120 -2.75 -5.40 15.47
C PRO A 120 -3.01 -6.55 16.47
N GLY A 121 -3.57 -7.68 16.02
CA GLY A 121 -3.78 -8.87 16.86
C GLY A 121 -2.50 -9.60 17.30
N LYS A 122 -1.37 -9.38 16.63
CA LYS A 122 -0.05 -9.88 17.07
C LYS A 122 0.71 -8.87 17.94
N LEU A 123 0.50 -7.56 17.72
CA LEU A 123 1.07 -6.49 18.56
C LEU A 123 0.58 -6.54 20.01
N ARG A 124 -0.72 -6.85 20.23
CA ARG A 124 -1.28 -7.00 21.59
C ARG A 124 -0.56 -8.05 22.44
N ARG A 125 -0.04 -9.12 21.84
CA ARG A 125 0.70 -10.18 22.56
C ARG A 125 2.14 -9.81 22.94
N MET A 126 2.72 -8.76 22.35
CA MET A 126 4.10 -8.33 22.64
C MET A 126 4.17 -7.12 23.59
N GLN A 127 3.08 -6.34 23.73
CA GLN A 127 3.01 -5.27 24.73
C GLN A 127 3.15 -5.80 26.16
N ASP A 128 2.71 -7.03 26.41
CA ASP A 128 2.87 -7.71 27.70
C ASP A 128 4.34 -8.11 27.99
N ASN A 129 5.23 -8.08 27.00
CA ASN A 129 6.64 -8.50 27.11
C ASN A 129 7.65 -7.34 26.94
N GLY A 130 7.24 -6.08 27.15
CA GLY A 130 8.16 -4.93 27.09
C GLY A 130 8.69 -4.58 25.68
N GLY A 131 8.08 -5.13 24.63
CA GLY A 131 8.52 -5.01 23.24
C GLY A 131 8.02 -3.76 22.51
N GLN A 132 8.84 -2.70 22.58
CA GLN A 132 9.16 -1.69 21.56
C GLN A 132 8.11 -0.71 20.98
N ASN A 133 8.34 0.56 21.31
CA ASN A 133 7.78 1.80 20.74
C ASN A 133 8.27 2.10 19.29
N TRP A 134 9.08 1.22 18.69
CA TRP A 134 9.76 1.45 17.42
C TRP A 134 8.84 1.29 16.19
N GLU A 135 7.93 0.32 16.20
CA GLU A 135 6.95 0.14 15.11
C GLU A 135 6.02 1.36 15.01
N ARG A 136 5.54 1.88 16.15
CA ARG A 136 4.76 3.13 16.23
C ARG A 136 5.58 4.35 15.81
N TYR A 137 6.84 4.43 16.21
CA TYR A 137 7.73 5.51 15.82
C TYR A 137 7.91 5.58 14.30
N ILE A 138 8.16 4.42 13.68
CA ILE A 138 8.28 4.28 12.24
C ILE A 138 6.95 4.62 11.53
N GLU A 139 5.83 4.10 12.04
CA GLU A 139 4.49 4.38 11.50
C GLU A 139 4.18 5.89 11.51
N ASN A 140 4.43 6.57 12.62
CA ASN A 140 4.26 8.02 12.74
C ASN A 140 5.12 8.80 11.75
N ARG A 141 6.32 8.31 11.43
CA ARG A 141 7.25 8.98 10.52
C ARG A 141 6.91 8.76 9.04
N LYS A 142 6.37 7.59 8.69
CA LYS A 142 5.96 7.23 7.32
C LYS A 142 4.59 7.74 6.95
N SER A 143 3.65 7.74 7.89
CA SER A 143 2.25 8.05 7.65
C SER A 143 2.06 9.38 6.90
N PRO A 144 2.76 10.49 7.23
CA PRO A 144 2.61 11.74 6.49
C PRO A 144 2.93 11.62 4.99
N SER A 145 3.89 10.78 4.61
CA SER A 145 4.33 10.59 3.22
C SER A 145 3.26 9.95 2.34
N VAL A 146 2.46 9.02 2.89
CA VAL A 146 1.35 8.38 2.16
C VAL A 146 0.01 9.08 2.38
N VAL A 147 -0.20 9.68 3.56
CA VAL A 147 -1.42 10.41 3.92
C VAL A 147 -1.61 11.64 3.03
N ARG A 148 -0.54 12.36 2.70
CA ARG A 148 -0.62 13.56 1.85
C ARG A 148 -1.14 13.24 0.43
N PRO A 149 -0.52 12.31 -0.34
CA PRO A 149 -1.05 11.86 -1.62
C PRO A 149 -2.51 11.39 -1.55
N PHE A 150 -2.85 10.53 -0.59
CA PHE A 150 -4.22 10.03 -0.49
C PHE A 150 -5.22 11.10 -0.07
N ARG A 151 -4.82 12.07 0.75
CA ARG A 151 -5.68 13.22 1.10
C ARG A 151 -5.92 14.10 -0.13
N PHE A 152 -4.90 14.34 -0.95
CA PHE A 152 -5.07 15.04 -2.22
C PHE A 152 -6.10 14.30 -3.11
N LEU A 153 -5.92 12.99 -3.29
CA LEU A 153 -6.84 12.17 -4.08
C LEU A 153 -8.29 12.24 -3.53
N LYS A 154 -8.45 12.14 -2.21
CA LYS A 154 -9.77 12.18 -1.57
C LYS A 154 -10.48 13.52 -1.69
N VAL A 155 -9.76 14.62 -1.45
CA VAL A 155 -10.39 15.95 -1.31
C VAL A 155 -10.37 16.68 -2.64
N GLN A 156 -9.21 16.75 -3.30
CA GLN A 156 -9.02 17.58 -4.49
C GLN A 156 -9.50 16.87 -5.75
N CYS A 157 -9.35 15.55 -5.82
CA CYS A 157 -9.89 14.76 -6.94
C CYS A 157 -11.30 14.21 -6.67
N GLY A 158 -11.96 14.58 -5.55
CA GLY A 158 -13.36 14.26 -5.30
C GLY A 158 -13.67 12.82 -4.84
N PHE A 159 -12.67 11.98 -4.58
CA PHE A 159 -12.88 10.55 -4.25
C PHE A 159 -13.22 10.26 -2.78
N ARG A 160 -13.74 11.25 -2.04
CA ARG A 160 -14.04 11.14 -0.59
C ARG A 160 -15.24 10.23 -0.29
N LYS A 161 -16.20 10.14 -1.22
CA LYS A 161 -17.39 9.27 -1.20
C LYS A 161 -17.86 9.07 -2.64
N THR A 162 -17.36 8.03 -3.31
CA THR A 162 -17.91 7.68 -4.63
C THR A 162 -19.19 6.86 -4.43
N VAL A 163 -20.35 7.51 -4.54
CA VAL A 163 -21.59 6.82 -4.93
C VAL A 163 -21.60 6.91 -6.45
N MET A 164 -21.22 5.83 -7.15
CA MET A 164 -21.42 5.78 -8.60
C MET A 164 -22.91 5.61 -8.86
N TYR A 165 -23.53 6.59 -9.55
CA TYR A 165 -24.93 6.57 -9.97
C TYR A 165 -25.21 5.39 -10.92
#